data_AF-A0A962CRH5-F1
#
_entry.id   AF-A0A962CRH5-F1
#
_cell.length_a   1.000
_cell.length_b   1.000
_cell.length_c   1.000
_cell.angle_alpha   90.00
_cell.angle_beta   90.00
_cell.angle_gamma   90.00
#
_symmetry.space_group_name_H-M   'P 1'
#
loop_
_entity.id
_entity.type
_entity.pdbx_description
1 polymer ?
#
loop_
_entity_poly.entity_id
_entity_poly.type
_entity_poly.pdbx_seq_one_letter_code
_entity_poly.pdbx_strand_id
1 'polypeptide(L)'
;MNYFIKHNHSPHRQTLLAEAKGLRLLGQWINHAQVPIKVPEVITVKQQQLTLTRIDATQPKPQLERQLGIAMAKLHAQPNLYCGLEYDNFIGMNPQKNLISENWGEFFWQYRLKFQVELIQNLEISR
;
A
#
# COMPACT_ATOMS: atom_id res chain seq x y z
N MET A 1 11.35 0.64 -24.40
CA MET A 1 11.09 1.02 -23.00
C MET A 1 9.87 0.28 -22.53
N ASN A 2 10.00 -0.67 -21.61
CA ASN A 2 8.85 -1.48 -21.19
C ASN A 2 8.24 -0.87 -19.93
N TYR A 3 7.07 -0.26 -20.07
CA TYR A 3 6.26 0.22 -18.96
C TYR A 3 5.23 -0.84 -18.57
N PHE A 4 4.75 -0.77 -17.33
CA PHE A 4 3.56 -1.48 -16.88
C PHE A 4 2.43 -0.47 -16.72
N ILE A 5 1.28 -0.74 -17.35
CA ILE A 5 0.14 0.18 -17.35
C ILE A 5 -1.05 -0.50 -16.68
N LYS A 6 -1.56 0.11 -15.62
CA LYS A 6 -2.83 -0.25 -14.99
C LYS A 6 -3.94 0.62 -15.55
N HIS A 7 -5.06 0.01 -15.88
CA HIS A 7 -6.31 0.70 -16.22
C HIS A 7 -7.33 0.51 -15.11
N ASN A 8 -8.07 1.56 -14.78
CA ASN A 8 -9.17 1.51 -13.82
C ASN A 8 -10.47 1.87 -14.52
N HIS A 9 -11.33 0.86 -14.70
CA HIS A 9 -12.68 0.99 -15.24
C HIS A 9 -13.75 1.07 -14.14
N SER A 10 -13.35 1.02 -12.86
CA SER A 10 -14.28 1.10 -11.75
C SER A 10 -14.75 2.55 -11.49
N PRO A 11 -15.91 2.73 -10.84
CA PRO A 11 -16.36 4.06 -10.41
C PRO A 11 -15.43 4.70 -9.36
N HIS A 12 -14.57 3.91 -8.70
CA HIS A 12 -13.61 4.40 -7.70
C HIS A 12 -12.38 5.02 -8.37
N ARG A 13 -12.58 6.23 -8.92
CA ARG A 13 -11.57 6.99 -9.68
C ARG A 13 -10.33 7.41 -8.90
N GLN A 14 -10.29 7.18 -7.59
CA GLN A 14 -9.20 7.59 -6.70
C GLN A 14 -8.17 6.48 -6.41
N THR A 15 -8.47 5.21 -6.73
CA THR A 15 -7.61 4.07 -6.36
C THR A 15 -6.20 4.19 -6.93
N LEU A 16 -6.06 4.50 -8.22
CA LEU A 16 -4.77 4.67 -8.88
C LEU A 16 -4.00 5.91 -8.39
N LEU A 17 -4.71 6.97 -8.01
CA LEU A 17 -4.10 8.16 -7.42
C LEU A 17 -3.53 7.85 -6.03
N ALA A 18 -4.29 7.12 -5.21
CA ALA A 18 -3.87 6.68 -3.89
C ALA A 18 -2.68 5.70 -3.98
N GLU A 19 -2.71 4.76 -4.92
CA GLU A 19 -1.59 3.83 -5.17
C GLU A 19 -0.32 4.60 -5.56
N ALA A 20 -0.41 5.52 -6.51
CA ALA A 20 0.73 6.35 -6.92
C ALA A 20 1.31 7.16 -5.75
N LYS A 21 0.46 7.70 -4.87
CA LYS A 21 0.91 8.42 -3.67
C LYS A 21 1.63 7.48 -2.69
N GLY A 22 1.09 6.27 -2.48
CA GLY A 22 1.70 5.23 -1.67
C GLY A 22 3.05 4.75 -2.20
N LEU A 23 3.18 4.49 -3.50
CA LEU A 23 4.44 4.09 -4.13
C LEU A 23 5.53 5.16 -3.99
N ARG A 24 5.18 6.44 -4.21
CA ARG A 24 6.12 7.55 -4.04
C ARG A 24 6.59 7.67 -2.59
N LEU A 25 5.67 7.61 -1.62
CA LEU A 25 6.00 7.67 -0.20
C LEU A 25 6.88 6.49 0.23
N LEU A 26 6.53 5.28 -0.17
CA LEU A 26 7.32 4.08 0.13
C LEU A 26 8.73 4.17 -0.48
N GLY A 27 8.84 4.64 -1.73
CA GLY A 27 10.12 4.87 -2.39
C GLY A 27 10.99 5.91 -1.65
N GLN A 28 10.39 6.99 -1.15
CA GLN A 28 11.09 7.98 -0.32
C GLN A 28 11.67 7.35 0.94
N TRP A 29 10.88 6.56 1.67
CA TRP A 29 11.33 5.87 2.89
C TRP A 29 12.42 4.83 2.61
N ILE A 30 12.27 4.03 1.55
CA ILE A 30 13.28 3.07 1.12
C ILE A 30 14.62 3.78 0.85
N ASN A 31 14.59 4.90 0.12
CA ASN A 31 15.79 5.67 -0.19
C ASN A 31 16.41 6.32 1.05
N HIS A 32 15.57 6.95 1.88
CA HIS A 32 16.01 7.61 3.13
C HIS A 32 16.69 6.61 4.07
N ALA A 33 16.07 5.45 4.29
CA ALA A 33 16.58 4.39 5.15
C ALA A 33 17.64 3.50 4.47
N GLN A 34 18.00 3.78 3.21
CA GLN A 34 18.94 2.99 2.41
C GLN A 34 18.60 1.49 2.41
N VAL A 35 17.32 1.14 2.26
CA VAL A 35 16.84 -0.24 2.28
C VAL A 35 17.16 -0.89 0.93
N PRO A 36 17.76 -2.09 0.88
CA PRO A 36 18.21 -2.72 -0.37
C PRO A 36 17.06 -3.40 -1.16
N ILE A 37 15.92 -2.72 -1.31
CA ILE A 37 14.80 -3.11 -2.17
C ILE A 37 14.37 -1.91 -3.01
N LYS A 38 13.51 -2.16 -4.02
CA LYS A 38 12.98 -1.11 -4.89
C LYS A 38 11.47 -1.28 -5.03
N VAL A 39 10.81 -0.16 -5.32
CA VAL A 39 9.42 -0.12 -5.77
C VAL A 39 9.38 0.36 -7.22
N PRO A 40 8.35 0.01 -8.01
CA PRO A 40 8.13 0.61 -9.32
C PRO A 40 8.06 2.14 -9.23
N GLU A 41 8.76 2.83 -10.12
CA GLU A 41 8.64 4.28 -10.22
C GLU A 41 7.32 4.66 -10.90
N VAL A 42 6.67 5.71 -10.39
CA VAL A 42 5.46 6.27 -10.99
C VAL A 42 5.85 7.21 -12.11
N ILE A 43 5.64 6.80 -13.36
CA ILE A 43 5.94 7.60 -14.55
C ILE A 43 4.83 8.63 -14.79
N THR A 44 3.57 8.18 -14.84
CA THR A 44 2.40 9.06 -14.92
C THR A 44 1.23 8.47 -14.15
N VAL A 45 0.33 9.33 -13.65
CA VAL A 45 -0.91 8.89 -13.01
C VAL A 45 -2.08 9.81 -13.38
N LYS A 46 -3.21 9.20 -13.70
CA LYS A 46 -4.52 9.80 -13.92
C LYS A 46 -5.58 8.94 -13.22
N GLN A 47 -6.82 9.41 -13.15
CA GLN A 47 -7.92 8.66 -12.53
C GLN A 47 -8.15 7.26 -13.12
N GLN A 48 -7.94 7.11 -14.44
CA GLN A 48 -8.22 5.88 -15.17
C GLN A 48 -6.96 5.09 -15.57
N GLN A 49 -5.77 5.65 -15.35
CA GLN A 49 -4.52 5.03 -15.81
C GLN A 49 -3.33 5.36 -14.90
N LEU A 50 -2.53 4.36 -14.57
CA LEU A 50 -1.26 4.48 -13.85
C LEU A 50 -0.17 3.78 -14.66
N THR A 51 0.86 4.53 -15.05
CA THR A 51 2.03 4.00 -15.77
C THR A 51 3.21 3.92 -14.82
N LEU A 52 3.79 2.73 -14.71
CA LEU A 52 4.88 2.39 -13.82
C LEU A 52 6.08 1.84 -14.60
N THR A 53 7.26 1.87 -13.98
CA THR A 53 8.37 1.02 -14.41
C THR A 53 7.95 -0.45 -14.36
N ARG A 54 8.15 -1.20 -15.44
CA ARG A 54 7.87 -2.64 -15.47
C ARG A 54 8.91 -3.39 -14.65
N ILE A 55 8.45 -4.34 -13.85
CA ILE A 55 9.30 -5.32 -13.18
C ILE A 55 9.16 -6.63 -13.95
N ASP A 56 10.28 -7.15 -14.46
CA ASP A 56 10.31 -8.47 -15.08
C ASP A 56 10.51 -9.53 -14.00
N ALA A 57 9.50 -10.40 -13.85
CA ALA A 57 9.53 -11.46 -12.86
C ALA A 57 10.61 -12.49 -13.20
N THR A 58 11.33 -12.93 -12.18
CA THR A 58 12.28 -14.04 -12.26
C THR A 58 11.87 -15.15 -11.30
N GLN A 59 12.41 -16.35 -11.49
CA GLN A 59 12.18 -17.44 -10.54
C GLN A 59 12.66 -17.05 -9.13
N PRO A 60 11.90 -17.39 -8.07
CA PRO A 60 12.33 -17.15 -6.70
C PRO A 60 13.62 -17.92 -6.42
N LYS A 61 14.52 -17.29 -5.66
CA LYS A 61 15.77 -17.91 -5.19
C LYS A 61 15.85 -17.73 -3.68
N PRO A 62 16.31 -18.74 -2.91
CA PRO A 62 16.42 -18.62 -1.45
C PRO A 62 17.23 -17.38 -0.99
N GLN A 63 18.23 -16.98 -1.78
CA GLN A 63 18.99 -15.77 -1.52
C GLN A 63 18.14 -14.48 -1.67
N LEU A 64 17.27 -14.41 -2.68
CA LEU A 64 16.38 -13.26 -2.89
C LEU A 64 15.33 -13.15 -1.78
N GLU A 65 14.78 -14.28 -1.34
CA GLU A 65 13.84 -14.31 -0.21
C GLU A 65 14.49 -13.83 1.09
N ARG A 66 15.73 -14.30 1.36
CA ARG A 66 16.52 -13.82 2.50
C ARG A 66 16.79 -12.32 2.41
N GLN A 67 17.19 -11.83 1.24
CA GLN A 67 17.43 -10.40 1.01
C GLN A 67 16.17 -9.57 1.21
N LEU A 68 15.02 -10.04 0.72
CA LEU A 68 13.73 -9.40 0.93
C LEU A 68 13.38 -9.34 2.42
N GLY A 69 13.55 -10.44 3.17
CA GLY A 69 13.30 -10.46 4.61
C GLY A 69 14.15 -9.44 5.39
N ILE A 70 15.44 -9.36 5.08
CA ILE A 70 16.36 -8.38 5.69
C ILE A 70 15.92 -6.95 5.35
N ALA A 71 15.56 -6.70 4.10
CA ALA A 71 15.10 -5.38 3.65
C ALA A 71 13.77 -4.97 4.33
N MET A 72 12.81 -5.88 4.42
CA MET A 72 11.53 -5.63 5.11
C MET A 72 11.76 -5.33 6.59
N ALA A 73 12.64 -6.08 7.27
CA ALA A 73 13.00 -5.80 8.67
C ALA A 73 13.63 -4.41 8.83
N LYS A 74 14.54 -4.02 7.94
CA LYS A 74 15.18 -2.70 7.96
C LYS A 74 14.18 -1.56 7.73
N LEU A 75 13.21 -1.76 6.82
CA LEU A 75 12.15 -0.79 6.57
C LEU A 75 11.19 -0.68 7.77
N HIS A 76 10.77 -1.79 8.37
CA HIS A 76 9.90 -1.79 9.54
C HIS A 76 10.57 -1.23 10.80
N ALA A 77 11.91 -1.27 10.87
CA ALA A 77 12.66 -0.68 11.97
C ALA A 77 12.72 0.85 11.93
N GLN A 78 12.20 1.51 10.87
CA GLN A 78 12.12 2.96 10.84
C GLN A 78 11.15 3.46 11.92
N PRO A 79 11.59 4.34 12.84
CA PRO A 79 10.76 4.77 13.95
C PRO A 79 9.61 5.64 13.45
N ASN A 80 8.42 5.40 13.98
CA ASN A 80 7.26 6.27 13.81
C ASN A 80 6.45 6.28 15.11
N LEU A 81 6.11 7.47 15.59
CA LEU A 81 5.35 7.65 16.83
C LEU A 81 3.87 7.32 16.66
N TYR A 82 3.40 7.32 15.42
CA TYR A 82 1.98 7.18 15.10
C TYR A 82 1.76 6.01 14.15
N CYS A 83 0.61 5.36 14.30
CA CYS A 83 0.06 4.45 13.31
C CYS A 83 -0.86 5.19 12.33
N GLY A 84 -1.01 4.60 11.15
CA GLY A 84 -1.83 5.09 10.06
C GLY A 84 -1.09 6.02 9.08
N LEU A 85 -1.84 6.90 8.42
CA LEU A 85 -1.38 7.72 7.30
C LEU A 85 -2.22 8.99 7.21
N GLU A 86 -1.65 10.08 6.69
CA GLU A 86 -2.31 11.38 6.54
C GLU A 86 -3.51 11.38 5.58
N TYR A 87 -3.70 10.31 4.82
CA TYR A 87 -4.76 10.21 3.82
C TYR A 87 -5.29 8.79 3.70
N ASP A 88 -6.58 8.68 3.46
CA ASP A 88 -7.26 7.43 3.15
C ASP A 88 -6.69 6.80 1.87
N ASN A 89 -6.71 5.48 1.83
CA ASN A 89 -6.33 4.70 0.65
C ASN A 89 -7.27 3.50 0.49
N PHE A 90 -6.79 2.43 -0.13
CA PHE A 90 -7.60 1.27 -0.47
C PHE A 90 -6.86 -0.03 -0.19
N ILE A 91 -7.60 -1.07 0.18
CA ILE A 91 -7.15 -2.46 0.20
C ILE A 91 -8.00 -3.25 -0.80
N GLY A 92 -7.41 -3.61 -1.94
CA GLY A 92 -8.19 -4.02 -3.11
C GLY A 92 -9.09 -2.86 -3.58
N MET A 93 -10.41 -3.09 -3.63
CA MET A 93 -11.40 -2.05 -3.92
C MET A 93 -12.02 -1.42 -2.67
N ASN A 94 -11.78 -2.00 -1.48
CA ASN A 94 -12.38 -1.49 -0.26
C ASN A 94 -11.67 -0.21 0.18
N PRO A 95 -12.42 0.84 0.56
CA PRO A 95 -11.81 2.01 1.18
C PRO A 95 -11.08 1.56 2.45
N GLN A 96 -9.94 2.16 2.73
CA GLN A 96 -9.20 1.97 3.95
C GLN A 96 -9.03 3.35 4.58
N LYS A 97 -9.82 3.58 5.62
CA LYS A 97 -9.73 4.80 6.42
C LYS A 97 -8.39 4.82 7.14
N ASN A 98 -7.67 5.92 6.99
CA ASN A 98 -6.45 6.20 7.72
C ASN A 98 -6.67 7.44 8.58
N LEU A 99 -6.01 7.42 9.72
CA LEU A 99 -5.88 8.53 10.63
C LEU A 99 -4.51 8.38 11.28
N ILE A 100 -3.98 9.48 11.77
CA ILE A 100 -2.81 9.45 12.65
C ILE A 100 -3.30 9.16 14.06
N SER A 101 -2.77 8.10 14.69
CA SER A 101 -3.11 7.70 16.06
C SER A 101 -1.88 7.20 16.80
N GLU A 102 -1.77 7.53 18.09
CA GLU A 102 -0.74 6.98 18.99
C GLU A 102 -1.16 5.62 19.58
N ASN A 103 -2.46 5.29 19.53
CA ASN A 103 -3.00 4.06 20.06
C ASN A 103 -3.23 3.03 18.96
N TRP A 104 -2.29 2.09 18.84
CA TRP A 104 -2.36 0.99 17.87
C TRP A 104 -3.61 0.11 18.06
N GLY A 105 -3.95 -0.24 19.31
CA GLY A 105 -5.06 -1.15 19.59
C GLY A 105 -6.39 -0.56 19.15
N GLU A 106 -6.63 0.71 19.46
CA GLU A 106 -7.82 1.43 19.02
C GLU A 106 -7.85 1.63 17.51
N PHE A 107 -6.71 2.00 16.91
CA PHE A 107 -6.59 2.16 15.47
C PHE A 107 -6.95 0.86 14.72
N PHE A 108 -6.34 -0.26 15.13
CA PHE A 108 -6.54 -1.54 14.48
C PHE A 108 -7.97 -2.06 14.68
N TRP A 109 -8.53 -1.94 15.89
CA TRP A 109 -9.91 -2.32 16.15
C TRP A 109 -10.91 -1.52 15.31
N GLN A 110 -10.89 -0.18 15.43
CA GLN A 110 -11.92 0.67 14.84
C GLN A 110 -11.79 0.76 13.31
N TYR A 111 -10.57 0.94 12.80
CA TYR A 111 -10.33 1.32 11.41
C TYR A 111 -9.78 0.20 10.52
N ARG A 112 -9.59 -1.00 11.08
CA ARG A 112 -9.31 -2.21 10.29
C ARG A 112 -10.39 -3.25 10.50
N LEU A 113 -10.53 -3.78 11.72
CA LEU A 113 -11.43 -4.90 11.98
C LEU A 113 -12.91 -4.49 11.91
N LYS A 114 -13.34 -3.59 12.78
CA LYS A 114 -14.73 -3.14 12.86
C LYS A 114 -15.20 -2.52 11.55
N PHE A 115 -14.38 -1.64 10.95
CA PHE A 115 -14.71 -1.03 9.66
C PHE A 115 -14.97 -2.07 8.56
N GLN A 116 -14.17 -3.14 8.45
CA GLN A 116 -14.42 -4.18 7.44
C GLN A 116 -15.69 -4.98 7.75
N VAL A 117 -15.98 -5.26 9.02
CA VAL A 117 -17.23 -5.93 9.44
C VAL A 117 -18.46 -5.08 9.08
N GLU A 118 -18.41 -3.77 9.33
CA GLU A 118 -19.49 -2.83 9.02
C GLU A 118 -19.75 -2.67 7.50
N LEU A 119 -18.76 -2.98 6.65
CA LEU A 119 -18.94 -2.99 5.19
C LEU A 119 -19.69 -4.22 4.69
N ILE A 120 -19.84 -5.27 5.50
CA ILE A 120 -20.56 -6.48 5.11
C ILE A 120 -22.06 -6.16 5.08
N GLN A 121 -22.64 -6.12 3.89
CA GLN A 121 -24.07 -5.83 3.68
C GLN A 121 -24.98 -7.05 3.90
N ASN A 122 -24.41 -8.22 4.23
CA ASN A 122 -25.18 -9.44 4.49
C ASN A 122 -25.73 -9.44 5.92
N LEU A 123 -27.07 -9.37 6.03
CA LEU A 123 -27.82 -9.32 7.27
C LEU A 123 -27.70 -10.59 8.14
N GLU A 124 -27.32 -11.74 7.57
CA GLU A 124 -27.09 -12.98 8.33
C GLU A 124 -25.73 -13.00 9.04
N ILE A 125 -24.76 -12.20 8.56
CA ILE A 125 -23.41 -12.08 9.14
C ILE A 125 -23.33 -10.85 10.07
N SER A 126 -24.26 -9.90 9.94
CA SER A 126 -24.29 -8.66 10.72
C SER A 126 -25.03 -8.75 12.07
N ARG A 127 -25.51 -9.94 12.47
CA ARG A 127 -26.16 -10.20 13.76
C ARG A 127 -25.27 -11.06 14.65
#